data_AF-A0A8K0Q712-F1
#
_entry.id   AF-A0A8K0Q712-F1
#
_cell.length_a   1.000
_cell.length_b   1.000
_cell.length_c   1.000
_cell.angle_alpha   90.00
_cell.angle_beta   90.00
_cell.angle_gamma   90.00
#
_symmetry.space_group_name_H-M   'P 1'
#
loop_
_entity.id
_entity.type
_entity.pdbx_description
1 polymer ?
#
loop_
_entity_poly.entity_id
_entity_poly.type
_entity_poly.pdbx_seq_one_letter_code
_entity_poly.pdbx_strand_id
1 'polypeptide(L)'
;MSRFKSDTVHADASRFLDERGSNAALAPNGLNPATIMEKAVKDRIVDSYFYKEQCFALNEADIVDRVVEHVNFIGGTHGATQKPSPFLCLAFKLLELGPSNAILQEYLQYGGEAFKYLRALACFYVRLTRQAKDVHTLLEPFLEDRRKLRRKGRAGTSLTFVDEFVDDLLTKDRICATSLWKMPKREVLEDLELLDPRVSALGDLEDLLEEEDEADKKEDESRDRSRDDSRDRSRDGSRDRSRQESGEVSDRDDMDVDREERPRSRNQSRSRSRSRSP
;
A
#
# COMPACT_ATOMS: atom_id res chain seq x y z
N MET A 1 23.11 6.90 45.99
CA MET A 1 22.26 7.51 44.94
C MET A 1 22.66 6.94 43.58
N SER A 2 21.76 6.13 43.02
CA SER A 2 21.53 5.80 41.60
C SER A 2 22.68 5.94 40.58
N ARG A 3 23.29 4.82 40.19
CA ARG A 3 24.01 4.64 38.91
C ARG A 3 23.62 3.36 38.14
N PHE A 4 22.50 2.71 38.51
CA PHE A 4 22.15 1.37 38.00
C PHE A 4 20.98 1.36 37.00
N LYS A 5 20.48 2.52 36.55
CA LYS A 5 19.27 2.59 35.71
C LYS A 5 19.52 2.89 34.22
N SER A 6 20.68 3.40 33.81
CA SER A 6 20.94 3.74 32.41
C SER A 6 21.30 2.53 31.56
N ASP A 7 22.00 1.55 32.14
CA ASP A 7 22.66 0.50 31.36
C ASP A 7 21.77 -0.72 31.13
N THR A 8 20.69 -0.88 31.90
CA THR A 8 19.76 -2.01 31.77
C THR A 8 19.00 -1.97 30.45
N VAL A 9 18.56 -0.78 30.00
CA VAL A 9 17.82 -0.62 28.74
C VAL A 9 18.70 -0.98 27.54
N HIS A 10 19.95 -0.54 27.55
CA HIS A 10 20.92 -0.90 26.51
C HIS A 10 21.26 -2.39 26.55
N ALA A 11 21.35 -2.99 27.75
CA ALA A 11 21.58 -4.41 27.90
C ALA A 11 20.41 -5.25 27.38
N ASP A 12 19.17 -4.85 27.61
CA ASP A 12 17.98 -5.56 27.12
C ASP A 12 17.87 -5.49 25.58
N ALA A 13 18.12 -4.32 24.99
CA ALA A 13 18.16 -4.17 23.53
C ALA A 13 19.33 -4.94 22.90
N SER A 14 20.53 -4.92 23.52
CA SER A 14 21.67 -5.71 23.06
C SER A 14 21.39 -7.21 23.19
N ARG A 15 20.75 -7.66 24.28
CA ARG A 15 20.38 -9.06 24.47
C ARG A 15 19.40 -9.55 23.42
N PHE A 16 18.41 -8.74 23.06
CA PHE A 16 17.47 -9.05 21.98
C PHE A 16 18.19 -9.26 20.63
N LEU A 17 19.21 -8.44 20.34
CA LEU A 17 20.00 -8.50 19.11
C LEU A 17 21.04 -9.62 19.10
N ASP A 18 21.79 -9.79 20.19
CA ASP A 18 22.94 -10.69 20.29
C ASP A 18 22.53 -12.15 20.50
N GLU A 19 21.55 -12.41 21.37
CA GLU A 19 21.05 -13.76 21.60
C GLU A 19 20.06 -14.21 20.51
N ARG A 20 19.78 -13.34 19.53
CA ARG A 20 18.71 -13.51 18.52
C ARG A 20 17.38 -13.89 19.17
N GLY A 21 17.10 -13.42 20.38
CA GLY A 21 15.89 -13.78 21.10
C GLY A 21 15.79 -15.27 21.49
N SER A 22 16.90 -15.98 21.74
CA SER A 22 16.86 -17.37 22.26
C SER A 22 16.08 -17.50 23.57
N ASN A 23 15.95 -16.40 24.33
CA ASN A 23 15.14 -16.27 25.54
C ASN A 23 13.86 -15.42 25.35
N ALA A 24 13.56 -14.96 24.12
CA ALA A 24 12.40 -14.14 23.83
C ALA A 24 11.18 -15.01 23.53
N ALA A 25 9.99 -14.55 23.94
CA ALA A 25 8.74 -15.21 23.58
C ALA A 25 8.57 -15.23 22.06
N LEU A 26 8.18 -16.39 21.53
CA LEU A 26 7.87 -16.54 20.11
C LEU A 26 6.67 -15.66 19.76
N ALA A 27 6.68 -15.11 18.55
CA ALA A 27 5.50 -14.46 18.02
C ALA A 27 4.36 -15.50 17.86
N PRO A 28 3.10 -15.07 17.85
CA PRO A 28 1.92 -15.94 17.69
C PRO A 28 1.94 -16.85 16.45
N ASN A 29 2.68 -16.48 15.41
CA ASN A 29 2.92 -17.30 14.22
C ASN A 29 4.08 -18.31 14.37
N GLY A 30 4.67 -18.43 15.56
CA GLY A 30 5.79 -19.33 15.85
C GLY A 30 7.15 -18.83 15.35
N LEU A 31 7.25 -17.60 14.82
CA LEU A 31 8.52 -17.00 14.43
C LEU A 31 9.17 -16.29 15.60
N ASN A 32 10.49 -16.26 15.63
CA ASN A 32 11.22 -15.48 16.62
C ASN A 32 11.21 -13.99 16.20
N PRO A 33 10.65 -13.07 17.02
CA PRO A 33 10.54 -11.64 16.70
C PRO A 33 11.87 -11.00 16.30
N ALA A 34 12.98 -11.42 16.91
CA ALA A 34 14.31 -10.90 16.62
C ALA A 34 14.80 -11.28 15.21
N THR A 35 14.24 -12.30 14.58
CA THR A 35 14.64 -12.80 13.26
C THR A 35 13.68 -12.47 12.12
N ILE A 36 12.53 -11.86 12.42
CA ILE A 36 11.53 -11.50 11.42
C ILE A 36 12.11 -10.49 10.41
N MET A 37 12.91 -9.53 10.89
CA MET A 37 13.57 -8.56 10.02
C MET A 37 14.98 -9.02 9.62
N GLU A 38 15.32 -8.76 8.35
CA GLU A 38 16.62 -9.07 7.77
C GLU A 38 17.76 -8.45 8.60
N LYS A 39 18.84 -9.22 8.86
CA LYS A 39 19.97 -8.74 9.69
C LYS A 39 20.52 -7.40 9.20
N ALA A 40 20.74 -7.26 7.90
CA ALA A 40 21.25 -6.03 7.30
C ALA A 40 20.34 -4.82 7.56
N VAL A 41 19.03 -5.02 7.68
CA VAL A 41 18.07 -3.96 7.99
C VAL A 41 18.12 -3.62 9.47
N LYS A 42 18.19 -4.63 10.36
CA LYS A 42 18.32 -4.42 11.81
C LYS A 42 19.57 -3.64 12.17
N ASP A 43 20.72 -4.01 11.64
CA ASP A 43 21.99 -3.32 11.90
C ASP A 43 21.86 -1.83 11.52
N ARG A 44 21.21 -1.52 10.39
CA ARG A 44 20.94 -0.14 9.94
C ARG A 44 19.96 0.60 10.85
N ILE A 45 18.95 -0.08 11.40
CA ILE A 45 17.99 0.49 12.34
C ILE A 45 18.69 0.87 13.63
N VAL A 46 19.41 -0.08 14.24
CA VAL A 46 20.10 0.10 15.52
C VAL A 46 21.17 1.18 15.42
N ASP A 47 21.86 1.28 14.28
CA ASP A 47 22.84 2.34 14.03
C ASP A 47 22.23 3.70 13.67
N SER A 48 20.94 3.76 13.36
CA SER A 48 20.30 5.00 12.96
C SER A 48 20.17 5.97 14.14
N TYR A 49 20.41 7.26 13.86
CA TYR A 49 20.22 8.33 14.84
C TYR A 49 18.81 8.33 15.44
N PHE A 50 17.79 8.07 14.61
CA PHE A 50 16.41 8.02 15.07
C PHE A 50 16.21 6.93 16.12
N TYR A 51 16.76 5.74 15.91
CA TYR A 51 16.61 4.65 16.87
C TYR A 51 17.31 4.93 18.20
N LYS A 52 18.53 5.46 18.15
CA LYS A 52 19.32 5.75 19.34
C LYS A 52 18.72 6.86 20.21
N GLU A 53 18.06 7.84 19.61
CA GLU A 53 17.50 9.00 20.32
C GLU A 53 16.02 8.84 20.64
N GLN A 54 15.23 8.42 19.65
CA GLN A 54 13.76 8.41 19.75
C GLN A 54 13.20 7.05 20.14
N CYS A 55 13.93 5.95 19.89
CA CYS A 55 13.50 4.60 20.26
C CYS A 55 14.14 4.08 21.56
N PHE A 56 14.89 4.93 22.27
CA PHE A 56 15.49 4.57 23.55
C PHE A 56 14.45 4.49 24.66
N ALA A 57 14.43 3.38 25.39
CA ALA A 57 13.55 3.16 26.55
C ALA A 57 12.05 3.43 26.32
N LEU A 58 11.55 3.26 25.08
CA LEU A 58 10.14 3.46 24.77
C LEU A 58 9.27 2.38 25.38
N ASN A 59 8.13 2.79 25.94
CA ASN A 59 7.00 1.92 26.28
C ASN A 59 5.97 1.92 25.14
N GLU A 60 4.92 1.10 25.27
CA GLU A 60 3.85 1.03 24.28
C GLU A 60 3.17 2.40 24.09
N ALA A 61 2.81 3.09 25.17
CA ALA A 61 2.19 4.42 25.08
C ALA A 61 3.05 5.43 24.30
N ASP A 62 4.37 5.44 24.55
CA ASP A 62 5.28 6.37 23.89
C ASP A 62 5.37 6.12 22.38
N ILE A 63 5.07 4.90 21.90
CA ILE A 63 5.03 4.61 20.45
C ILE A 63 4.00 5.50 19.77
N VAL A 64 2.84 5.73 20.39
CA VAL A 64 1.79 6.58 19.82
C VAL A 64 2.33 7.99 19.58
N ASP A 65 2.95 8.58 20.60
CA ASP A 65 3.53 9.93 20.50
C ASP A 65 4.63 9.98 19.42
N ARG A 66 5.54 9.00 19.40
CA ARG A 66 6.60 8.93 18.37
C ARG A 66 6.06 8.76 16.96
N VAL A 67 4.96 8.02 16.78
CA VAL A 67 4.30 7.90 15.49
C VAL A 67 3.78 9.25 15.03
N VAL A 68 3.07 9.97 15.90
CA VAL A 68 2.48 11.27 15.59
C VAL A 68 3.54 12.31 15.28
N GLU A 69 4.62 12.35 16.06
CA GLU A 69 5.68 13.34 15.93
C GLU A 69 6.59 13.11 14.71
N HIS A 70 6.90 11.84 14.40
CA HIS A 70 8.03 11.52 13.51
C HIS A 70 7.66 10.74 12.25
N VAL A 71 6.49 10.09 12.20
CA VAL A 71 6.10 9.27 11.05
C VAL A 71 5.25 10.09 10.08
N ASN A 72 5.91 10.57 9.02
CA ASN A 72 5.27 11.34 7.95
C ASN A 72 5.08 10.57 6.64
N PHE A 73 5.58 9.34 6.59
CA PHE A 73 5.50 8.45 5.43
C PHE A 73 5.72 6.99 5.86
N ILE A 74 5.12 6.07 5.13
CA ILE A 74 5.41 4.63 5.19
C ILE A 74 6.60 4.31 4.27
N GLY A 75 7.47 3.41 4.68
CA GLY A 75 8.61 3.02 3.85
C GLY A 75 9.63 2.19 4.61
N GLY A 76 10.52 1.55 3.86
CA GLY A 76 11.64 0.80 4.42
C GLY A 76 12.89 1.66 4.55
N THR A 77 14.00 1.19 3.98
CA THR A 77 15.21 1.98 3.79
C THR A 77 15.12 2.85 2.54
N HIS A 78 15.64 4.07 2.61
CA HIS A 78 15.60 5.03 1.51
C HIS A 78 16.92 5.78 1.31
N GLY A 79 17.11 6.30 0.10
CA GLY A 79 18.31 7.05 -0.31
C GLY A 79 19.54 6.17 -0.56
N ALA A 80 20.61 6.80 -1.06
CA ALA A 80 21.88 6.13 -1.36
C ALA A 80 22.54 5.53 -0.10
N THR A 81 22.37 6.19 1.05
CA THR A 81 22.88 5.74 2.34
C THR A 81 22.06 4.63 2.99
N GLN A 82 20.94 4.19 2.37
CA GLN A 82 20.03 3.17 2.91
C GLN A 82 19.56 3.51 4.34
N LYS A 83 19.19 4.77 4.59
CA LYS A 83 18.70 5.21 5.90
C LYS A 83 17.34 4.57 6.17
N PRO A 84 17.12 3.91 7.33
CA PRO A 84 15.81 3.38 7.70
C PRO A 84 14.83 4.52 7.98
N SER A 85 13.56 4.31 7.63
CA SER A 85 12.49 5.24 7.95
C SER A 85 12.15 5.21 9.45
N PRO A 86 11.61 6.31 10.03
CA PRO A 86 11.04 6.27 11.37
C PRO A 86 9.97 5.19 11.55
N PHE A 87 9.13 4.98 10.52
CA PHE A 87 8.13 3.91 10.48
C PHE A 87 8.75 2.52 10.70
N LEU A 88 9.85 2.23 10.00
CA LEU A 88 10.53 0.95 10.10
C LEU A 88 11.23 0.78 11.46
N CYS A 89 11.80 1.85 12.00
CA CYS A 89 12.42 1.83 13.33
C CYS A 89 11.40 1.55 14.43
N LEU A 90 10.21 2.16 14.37
CA LEU A 90 9.13 1.90 15.33
C LEU A 90 8.53 0.51 15.16
N ALA A 91 8.43 0.00 13.93
CA ALA A 91 8.01 -1.38 13.67
C ALA A 91 8.97 -2.39 14.31
N PHE A 92 10.27 -2.16 14.17
CA PHE A 92 11.29 -2.96 14.86
C PHE A 92 11.17 -2.85 16.37
N LYS A 93 10.90 -1.64 16.91
CA LYS A 93 10.71 -1.45 18.34
C LYS A 93 9.49 -2.22 18.87
N LEU A 94 8.39 -2.27 18.13
CA LEU A 94 7.23 -3.09 18.50
C LEU A 94 7.56 -4.60 18.51
N LEU A 95 8.50 -5.06 17.67
CA LEU A 95 8.97 -6.45 17.72
C LEU A 95 9.81 -6.72 18.97
N GLU A 96 10.55 -5.73 19.47
CA GLU A 96 11.25 -5.84 20.77
C GLU A 96 10.27 -5.84 21.95
N LEU A 97 9.25 -4.98 21.91
CA LEU A 97 8.29 -4.82 23.01
C LEU A 97 7.31 -5.99 23.11
N GLY A 98 6.87 -6.55 21.98
CA GLY A 98 5.91 -7.65 21.97
C GLY A 98 4.55 -7.27 22.59
N PRO A 99 3.89 -6.19 22.15
CA PRO A 99 2.64 -5.72 22.74
C PRO A 99 1.53 -6.77 22.71
N SER A 100 0.67 -6.72 23.73
CA SER A 100 -0.50 -7.58 23.86
C SER A 100 -1.57 -7.29 22.79
N ASN A 101 -2.50 -8.23 22.59
CA ASN A 101 -3.59 -8.09 21.62
C ASN A 101 -4.48 -6.87 21.92
N ALA A 102 -4.68 -6.54 23.20
CA ALA A 102 -5.50 -5.39 23.61
C ALA A 102 -4.89 -4.07 23.12
N ILE A 103 -3.57 -3.90 23.27
CA ILE A 103 -2.85 -2.71 22.81
C ILE A 103 -2.91 -2.61 21.28
N LEU A 104 -2.72 -3.73 20.57
CA LEU A 104 -2.81 -3.74 19.12
C LEU A 104 -4.21 -3.38 18.62
N GLN A 105 -5.25 -3.88 19.28
CA GLN A 105 -6.63 -3.53 18.96
C GLN A 105 -6.86 -2.03 19.17
N GLU A 106 -6.34 -1.45 20.24
CA GLU A 106 -6.40 -0.01 20.49
C GLU A 106 -5.68 0.81 19.41
N TYR A 107 -4.51 0.36 18.94
CA TYR A 107 -3.78 1.01 17.85
C TYR A 107 -4.50 0.91 16.50
N LEU A 108 -5.19 -0.19 16.23
CA LEU A 108 -5.93 -0.38 14.98
C LEU A 108 -7.24 0.42 14.95
N GLN A 109 -7.98 0.38 16.06
CA GLN A 109 -9.28 1.01 16.23
C GLN A 109 -9.09 2.49 16.61
N TYR A 110 -9.17 2.82 17.90
CA TYR A 110 -9.19 4.19 18.40
C TYR A 110 -7.97 5.02 17.95
N GLY A 111 -6.76 4.50 18.14
CA GLY A 111 -5.53 5.16 17.72
C GLY A 111 -5.43 5.29 16.20
N GLY A 112 -5.92 4.29 15.47
CA GLY A 112 -5.87 4.24 14.01
C GLY A 112 -6.87 5.17 13.33
N GLU A 113 -8.01 5.43 13.96
CA GLU A 113 -9.00 6.40 13.49
C GLU A 113 -8.45 7.82 13.55
N ALA A 114 -7.80 8.19 14.66
CA ALA A 114 -7.15 9.47 14.82
C ALA A 114 -5.87 9.59 13.96
N PHE A 115 -5.04 8.56 13.95
CA PHE A 115 -3.71 8.59 13.33
C PHE A 115 -3.53 7.47 12.31
N LYS A 116 -3.66 7.83 11.02
CA LYS A 116 -3.50 6.89 9.89
C LYS A 116 -2.16 6.15 9.84
N TYR A 117 -1.06 6.77 10.30
CA TYR A 117 0.25 6.12 10.35
C TYR A 117 0.38 5.12 11.50
N LEU A 118 -0.36 5.33 12.60
CA LEU A 118 -0.44 4.37 13.70
C LEU A 118 -1.20 3.13 13.25
N ARG A 119 -2.33 3.31 12.53
CA ARG A 119 -3.04 2.21 11.88
C ARG A 119 -2.12 1.43 10.95
N ALA A 120 -1.42 2.11 10.04
CA ALA A 120 -0.49 1.45 9.11
C ALA A 120 0.62 0.69 9.85
N LEU A 121 1.13 1.22 10.97
CA LEU A 121 2.15 0.57 11.78
C LEU A 121 1.61 -0.69 12.45
N ALA A 122 0.41 -0.62 13.03
CA ALA A 122 -0.25 -1.75 13.66
C ALA A 122 -0.61 -2.85 12.62
N CYS A 123 -1.13 -2.48 11.45
CA CYS A 123 -1.39 -3.42 10.37
C CYS A 123 -0.11 -4.14 9.92
N PHE A 124 0.99 -3.39 9.78
CA PHE A 124 2.30 -3.96 9.44
C PHE A 124 2.80 -4.92 10.53
N TYR A 125 2.67 -4.56 11.80
CA TYR A 125 3.07 -5.42 12.92
C TYR A 125 2.23 -6.70 13.01
N VAL A 126 0.91 -6.60 12.82
CA VAL A 126 -0.01 -7.75 12.77
C VAL A 126 0.41 -8.71 11.65
N ARG A 127 0.67 -8.20 10.45
CA ARG A 127 1.12 -9.00 9.31
C ARG A 127 2.42 -9.77 9.58
N LEU A 128 3.30 -9.22 10.39
CA LEU A 128 4.60 -9.83 10.73
C LEU A 128 4.50 -10.91 11.80
N THR A 129 3.59 -10.78 12.77
CA THR A 129 3.59 -11.58 14.01
C THR A 129 2.42 -12.55 14.16
N ARG A 130 1.30 -12.30 13.48
CA ARG A 130 0.05 -13.06 13.66
C ARG A 130 -0.08 -14.21 12.66
N GLN A 131 -0.93 -15.18 13.01
CA GLN A 131 -1.26 -16.31 12.16
C GLN A 131 -2.12 -15.86 10.98
N ALA A 132 -2.12 -16.63 9.89
CA ALA A 132 -2.81 -16.23 8.66
C ALA A 132 -4.30 -15.92 8.86
N LYS A 133 -5.00 -16.73 9.65
CA LYS A 133 -6.41 -16.50 10.03
C LYS A 133 -6.62 -15.12 10.66
N ASP A 134 -5.86 -14.82 11.71
CA ASP A 134 -5.97 -13.56 12.44
C ASP A 134 -5.56 -12.35 11.59
N VAL A 135 -4.62 -12.53 10.66
CA VAL A 135 -4.22 -11.45 9.76
C VAL A 135 -5.36 -11.08 8.83
N HIS A 136 -6.03 -12.06 8.22
CA HIS A 136 -7.18 -11.80 7.36
C HIS A 136 -8.32 -11.13 8.13
N THR A 137 -8.71 -11.68 9.28
CA THR A 137 -9.84 -11.13 10.07
C THR A 137 -9.57 -9.73 10.59
N LEU A 138 -8.33 -9.42 10.99
CA LEU A 138 -7.98 -8.09 11.51
C LEU A 138 -7.72 -7.07 10.40
N LEU A 139 -7.16 -7.46 9.26
CA LEU A 139 -6.75 -6.50 8.22
C LEU A 139 -7.87 -6.17 7.23
N GLU A 140 -8.75 -7.12 6.92
CA GLU A 140 -9.79 -6.94 5.88
C GLU A 140 -10.76 -5.78 6.13
N PRO A 141 -11.18 -5.48 7.36
CA PRO A 141 -12.00 -4.30 7.63
C PRO A 141 -11.33 -2.99 7.21
N PHE A 142 -9.99 -2.94 7.17
CA PHE A 142 -9.25 -1.73 6.81
C PHE A 142 -9.06 -1.56 5.29
N LEU A 143 -9.57 -2.47 4.46
CA LEU A 143 -9.67 -2.27 3.01
C LEU A 143 -10.71 -1.20 2.65
N GLU A 144 -11.58 -0.82 3.59
CA GLU A 144 -12.51 0.30 3.42
C GLU A 144 -11.84 1.67 3.67
N ASP A 145 -10.64 1.67 4.27
CA ASP A 145 -9.95 2.90 4.65
C ASP A 145 -9.25 3.57 3.45
N ARG A 146 -9.91 4.57 2.87
CA ARG A 146 -9.41 5.32 1.70
C ARG A 146 -8.53 6.52 2.06
N ARG A 147 -7.96 6.58 3.27
CA ARG A 147 -7.13 7.72 3.68
C ARG A 147 -5.78 7.71 2.94
N LYS A 148 -5.32 8.90 2.53
CA LYS A 148 -4.05 9.09 1.81
C LYS A 148 -2.83 8.88 2.70
N LEU A 149 -1.89 8.05 2.27
CA LEU A 149 -0.58 7.83 2.86
C LEU A 149 0.53 8.30 1.91
N ARG A 150 1.66 8.73 2.48
CA ARG A 150 2.87 8.98 1.70
C ARG A 150 3.74 7.74 1.78
N ARG A 151 4.13 7.16 0.64
CA ARG A 151 5.09 6.05 0.57
C ARG A 151 6.44 6.55 0.11
N LYS A 152 7.51 6.18 0.81
CA LYS A 152 8.88 6.50 0.43
C LYS A 152 9.60 5.25 -0.05
N GLY A 153 9.87 5.22 -1.34
CA GLY A 153 10.68 4.20 -2.01
C GLY A 153 12.14 4.62 -2.16
N ARG A 154 12.89 3.83 -2.94
CA ARG A 154 14.27 4.18 -3.33
C ARG A 154 14.33 5.38 -4.27
N ALA A 155 13.34 5.52 -5.16
CA ALA A 155 13.31 6.53 -6.21
C ALA A 155 12.60 7.84 -5.82
N GLY A 156 12.01 7.93 -4.62
CA GLY A 156 11.29 9.14 -4.17
C GLY A 156 10.10 8.84 -3.29
N THR A 157 9.22 9.83 -3.15
CA THR A 157 7.94 9.70 -2.44
C THR A 157 6.79 9.59 -3.42
N SER A 158 5.97 8.54 -3.30
CA SER A 158 4.72 8.37 -4.01
C SER A 158 3.52 8.56 -3.07
N LEU A 159 2.38 8.92 -3.62
CA LEU A 159 1.10 8.87 -2.93
C LEU A 159 0.58 7.42 -2.97
N THR A 160 0.08 6.92 -1.87
CA THR A 160 -0.63 5.64 -1.76
C THR A 160 -1.82 5.82 -0.82
N PHE A 161 -2.64 4.79 -0.65
CA PHE A 161 -3.77 4.80 0.27
C PHE A 161 -3.62 3.72 1.36
N VAL A 162 -4.48 3.74 2.39
CA VAL A 162 -4.43 2.76 3.50
C VAL A 162 -4.90 1.39 3.00
N ASP A 163 -6.04 1.34 2.31
CA ASP A 163 -6.55 0.17 1.59
C ASP A 163 -5.50 -0.47 0.66
N GLU A 164 -4.85 0.31 -0.21
CA GLU A 164 -3.75 -0.18 -1.06
C GLU A 164 -2.57 -0.73 -0.24
N PHE A 165 -2.26 -0.11 0.90
CA PHE A 165 -1.20 -0.59 1.77
C PHE A 165 -1.58 -1.89 2.48
N VAL A 166 -2.84 -2.04 2.88
CA VAL A 166 -3.37 -3.26 3.49
C VAL A 166 -3.44 -4.39 2.47
N ASP A 167 -3.90 -4.11 1.25
CA ASP A 167 -3.89 -5.08 0.15
C ASP A 167 -2.46 -5.52 -0.19
N ASP A 168 -1.52 -4.56 -0.27
CA ASP A 168 -0.10 -4.85 -0.42
C ASP A 168 0.36 -5.86 0.65
N LEU A 169 0.00 -5.66 1.93
CA LEU A 169 0.36 -6.56 3.05
C LEU A 169 -0.16 -7.99 2.88
N LEU A 170 -1.35 -8.16 2.31
CA LEU A 170 -1.97 -9.47 2.13
C LEU A 170 -1.41 -10.19 0.90
N THR A 171 -1.12 -9.47 -0.18
CA THR A 171 -0.79 -10.06 -1.49
C THR A 171 0.71 -10.13 -1.78
N LYS A 172 1.52 -9.17 -1.29
CA LYS A 172 2.94 -9.06 -1.64
C LYS A 172 3.84 -9.76 -0.64
N ASP A 173 4.90 -10.36 -1.14
CA ASP A 173 5.91 -11.04 -0.32
C ASP A 173 6.86 -10.08 0.43
N ARG A 174 7.01 -8.84 -0.04
CA ARG A 174 8.01 -7.91 0.50
C ARG A 174 7.54 -6.46 0.52
N ILE A 175 7.53 -5.87 1.71
CA ILE A 175 7.05 -4.49 1.95
C ILE A 175 7.97 -3.79 2.94
N CYS A 176 8.16 -2.48 2.76
CA CYS A 176 8.96 -1.65 3.66
C CYS A 176 10.35 -2.25 3.99
N ALA A 177 11.05 -2.79 2.98
CA ALA A 177 12.35 -3.46 3.12
C ALA A 177 12.36 -4.68 4.05
N THR A 178 11.19 -5.24 4.35
CA THR A 178 11.03 -6.45 5.16
C THR A 178 10.38 -7.53 4.30
N SER A 179 11.00 -8.71 4.29
CA SER A 179 10.44 -9.89 3.65
C SER A 179 9.42 -10.51 4.59
N LEU A 180 8.18 -10.62 4.13
CA LEU A 180 7.09 -11.17 4.92
C LEU A 180 7.17 -12.70 4.92
N TRP A 181 6.69 -13.32 5.98
CA TRP A 181 6.55 -14.78 6.00
C TRP A 181 5.42 -15.20 5.05
N LYS A 182 5.64 -16.34 4.38
CA LYS A 182 4.70 -16.88 3.39
C LYS A 182 3.47 -17.46 4.08
N MET A 183 2.32 -16.89 3.78
CA MET A 183 1.04 -17.40 4.27
C MET A 183 0.41 -18.33 3.23
N PRO A 184 -0.42 -19.29 3.67
CA PRO A 184 -1.41 -19.91 2.78
C PRO A 184 -2.27 -18.83 2.13
N LYS A 185 -2.60 -19.03 0.84
CA LYS A 185 -3.57 -18.16 0.16
C LYS A 185 -4.92 -18.27 0.86
N ARG A 186 -5.74 -17.22 0.72
CA ARG A 186 -7.08 -17.17 1.29
C ARG A 186 -7.96 -18.34 0.82
N GLU A 187 -7.92 -18.68 -0.47
CA GLU A 187 -8.63 -19.83 -1.06
C GLU A 187 -8.42 -21.13 -0.25
N VAL A 188 -7.17 -21.38 0.15
CA VAL A 188 -6.82 -22.58 0.94
C VAL A 188 -7.40 -22.52 2.35
N LEU A 189 -7.55 -21.32 2.93
CA LEU A 189 -8.14 -21.14 4.26
C LEU A 189 -9.67 -21.25 4.23
N GLU A 190 -10.30 -20.85 3.13
CA GLU A 190 -11.73 -21.04 2.87
C GLU A 190 -12.04 -22.52 2.64
N ASP A 191 -11.24 -23.23 1.84
CA ASP A 191 -11.35 -24.68 1.62
C ASP A 191 -11.20 -25.50 2.92
N LEU A 192 -10.41 -25.00 3.86
CA LEU A 192 -10.20 -25.61 5.19
C LEU A 192 -11.28 -25.21 6.22
N GLU A 193 -12.29 -24.43 5.81
CA GLU A 193 -13.35 -23.89 6.67
C GLU A 193 -12.81 -23.08 7.88
N LEU A 194 -11.61 -22.51 7.74
CA LEU A 194 -10.98 -21.68 8.78
C LEU A 194 -11.41 -20.22 8.69
N LEU A 195 -11.82 -19.78 7.49
CA LEU A 195 -12.33 -18.46 7.15
C LEU A 195 -13.56 -18.58 6.25
N ASP A 196 -14.55 -17.73 6.49
CA ASP A 196 -15.69 -17.59 5.59
C ASP A 196 -15.30 -16.78 4.34
N PRO A 197 -16.03 -16.91 3.22
CA PRO A 197 -15.84 -16.07 2.05
C PRO A 197 -15.88 -14.58 2.41
N ARG A 198 -14.99 -13.79 1.81
CA ARG A 198 -14.89 -12.36 2.13
C ARG A 198 -16.14 -11.62 1.64
N VAL A 199 -16.89 -11.04 2.57
CA VAL A 199 -17.94 -10.08 2.22
C VAL A 199 -17.31 -8.71 2.00
N SER A 200 -17.39 -8.21 0.77
CA SER A 200 -16.94 -6.85 0.45
C SER A 200 -17.93 -5.83 0.98
N ALA A 201 -17.45 -4.69 1.48
CA ALA A 201 -18.33 -3.58 1.89
C ALA A 201 -19.17 -3.01 0.72
N LEU A 202 -18.73 -3.26 -0.53
CA LEU A 202 -19.44 -2.89 -1.75
C LEU A 202 -20.53 -3.90 -2.17
N GLY A 203 -20.75 -4.99 -1.42
CA GLY A 203 -21.70 -6.04 -1.81
C GLY A 203 -21.12 -7.08 -2.75
N ASP A 204 -21.99 -7.91 -3.32
CA ASP A 204 -21.62 -8.89 -4.34
C ASP A 204 -21.30 -8.18 -5.67
N LEU A 205 -20.40 -8.75 -6.47
CA LEU A 205 -20.01 -8.17 -7.75
C LEU A 205 -21.20 -8.15 -8.73
N GLU A 206 -22.10 -9.12 -8.58
CA GLU A 206 -23.32 -9.26 -9.39
C GLU A 206 -24.32 -8.14 -9.08
N ASP A 207 -24.52 -7.81 -7.79
CA ASP A 207 -25.38 -6.70 -7.36
C ASP A 207 -24.89 -5.34 -7.89
N LEU A 208 -23.56 -5.12 -7.91
CA LEU A 208 -22.96 -3.87 -8.41
C LEU A 208 -23.12 -3.70 -9.92
N LEU A 209 -23.01 -4.81 -10.68
CA LEU A 209 -23.21 -4.79 -12.13
C LEU A 209 -24.67 -4.51 -12.47
N GLU A 210 -25.61 -5.07 -11.69
CA GLU A 210 -27.04 -4.77 -11.84
C GLU A 210 -27.36 -3.29 -11.54
N GLU A 211 -26.72 -2.69 -10.52
CA GLU A 211 -26.87 -1.25 -10.23
C GLU A 211 -26.31 -0.35 -11.35
N GLU A 212 -25.18 -0.72 -11.96
CA GLU A 212 -24.58 0.01 -13.08
C GLU A 212 -25.44 -0.09 -14.36
N ASP A 213 -25.93 -1.29 -14.69
CA ASP A 213 -26.84 -1.51 -15.81
C ASP A 213 -28.16 -0.72 -15.66
N GLU A 214 -28.69 -0.60 -14.43
CA GLU A 214 -29.88 0.20 -14.14
C GLU A 214 -29.60 1.72 -14.17
N ALA A 215 -28.37 2.15 -13.88
CA ALA A 215 -27.95 3.54 -14.02
C ALA A 215 -27.82 3.95 -15.50
N ASP A 216 -27.21 3.11 -16.32
CA ASP A 216 -27.06 3.33 -17.76
C ASP A 216 -28.42 3.39 -18.48
N LYS A 217 -29.36 2.51 -18.12
CA LYS A 217 -30.74 2.56 -18.63
C LYS A 217 -31.44 3.88 -18.30
N LYS A 218 -31.23 4.43 -17.09
CA LYS A 218 -31.81 5.72 -16.67
C LYS A 218 -31.18 6.90 -17.40
N GLU A 219 -29.88 6.87 -17.69
CA GLU A 219 -29.23 7.90 -18.51
C GLU A 219 -29.79 7.89 -19.95
N ASP A 220 -29.97 6.72 -20.56
CA ASP A 220 -30.53 6.62 -21.91
C ASP A 220 -32.00 7.06 -21.97
N GLU A 221 -32.83 6.77 -20.96
CA GLU A 221 -34.19 7.30 -20.88
C GLU A 221 -34.24 8.84 -20.76
N SER A 222 -33.25 9.45 -20.08
CA SER A 222 -33.16 10.91 -19.96
C SER A 222 -32.69 11.60 -21.26
N ARG A 223 -31.86 10.92 -22.05
CA ARG A 223 -31.42 11.37 -23.39
C ARG A 223 -32.52 11.25 -24.43
N ASP A 224 -33.44 10.30 -24.28
CA ASP A 224 -34.60 10.18 -25.17
C ASP A 224 -35.67 11.24 -24.88
N ARG A 225 -35.90 11.58 -23.60
CA ARG A 225 -36.84 12.66 -23.22
C ARG A 225 -36.39 14.07 -23.63
N SER A 226 -35.09 14.29 -23.84
CA SER A 226 -34.56 15.58 -24.32
C SER A 226 -34.56 15.70 -25.85
N ARG A 227 -34.83 14.61 -26.59
CA ARG A 227 -35.03 14.64 -28.05
C ARG A 227 -36.46 14.95 -28.49
N ASP A 228 -37.44 14.86 -27.58
CA ASP A 228 -38.85 15.12 -27.91
C ASP A 228 -39.29 16.59 -27.68
N ASP A 229 -38.58 17.37 -26.86
CA ASP A 229 -38.93 18.79 -26.58
C ASP A 229 -38.45 19.80 -27.64
N SER A 230 -37.96 19.32 -28.80
CA SER A 230 -37.52 20.19 -29.91
C SER A 230 -38.41 20.11 -31.16
N ARG A 231 -39.57 19.45 -31.08
CA ARG A 231 -40.46 19.23 -32.23
C ARG A 231 -41.73 20.07 -32.29
N ASP A 232 -41.92 21.06 -31.41
CA ASP A 232 -43.09 21.95 -31.50
C ASP A 232 -42.77 23.44 -31.37
N ARG A 233 -41.97 23.98 -32.30
CA ARG A 233 -42.03 25.40 -32.67
C ARG A 233 -41.66 25.60 -34.12
N SER A 234 -42.58 25.35 -35.05
CA SER A 234 -42.61 25.96 -36.39
C SER A 234 -43.91 25.64 -37.12
N ARG A 235 -44.98 26.39 -36.81
CA ARG A 235 -46.18 26.45 -37.66
C ARG A 235 -46.65 27.89 -37.81
N ASP A 236 -45.92 28.67 -38.59
CA ASP A 236 -46.45 29.84 -39.31
C ASP A 236 -45.49 30.24 -40.43
N GLY A 237 -46.03 30.72 -41.56
CA GLY A 237 -45.27 31.46 -42.56
C GLY A 237 -45.23 30.82 -43.94
N SER A 238 -46.34 30.90 -44.67
CA SER A 238 -46.36 30.72 -46.12
C SER A 238 -45.72 31.90 -46.85
N ARG A 239 -44.98 31.59 -47.93
CA ARG A 239 -44.59 32.47 -49.07
C ARG A 239 -43.50 33.51 -48.71
N ASP A 240 -42.51 33.81 -49.52
CA ASP A 240 -42.44 33.89 -50.98
C ASP A 240 -40.95 34.06 -51.40
N ARG A 241 -40.69 33.84 -52.69
CA ARG A 241 -39.62 34.47 -53.49
C ARG A 241 -38.14 34.17 -53.23
N SER A 242 -37.66 33.30 -54.12
CA SER A 242 -36.66 33.63 -55.16
C SER A 242 -35.19 33.78 -54.77
N ARG A 243 -34.38 33.03 -55.53
CA ARG A 243 -33.29 33.52 -56.40
C ARG A 243 -31.87 33.10 -55.97
N GLN A 244 -31.27 32.30 -56.87
CA GLN A 244 -29.84 32.18 -57.18
C GLN A 244 -28.95 31.56 -56.09
N GLU A 245 -28.36 30.39 -56.32
CA GLU A 245 -27.18 30.13 -57.18
C GLU A 245 -25.95 29.92 -56.28
N SER A 246 -25.30 28.77 -56.47
CA SER A 246 -23.85 28.52 -56.38
C SER A 246 -23.39 27.42 -55.40
N GLY A 247 -22.52 26.55 -55.91
CA GLY A 247 -21.61 25.65 -55.19
C GLY A 247 -22.19 24.29 -54.82
N GLU A 248 -22.15 23.26 -55.67
CA GLU A 248 -21.01 22.36 -55.92
C GLU A 248 -20.53 21.65 -54.64
N VAL A 249 -20.85 20.36 -54.46
CA VAL A 249 -20.03 19.15 -54.82
C VAL A 249 -19.02 18.90 -53.68
N SER A 250 -18.82 17.73 -53.11
CA SER A 250 -19.33 16.36 -53.27
C SER A 250 -18.76 15.53 -52.13
N ASP A 251 -19.37 14.37 -51.89
CA ASP A 251 -18.76 13.05 -51.64
C ASP A 251 -17.61 12.97 -50.63
N ARG A 252 -17.83 12.28 -49.50
CA ARG A 252 -17.55 10.83 -49.35
C ARG A 252 -16.14 10.50 -49.81
N ASP A 253 -15.31 10.09 -48.86
CA ASP A 253 -14.35 8.98 -49.01
C ASP A 253 -13.79 8.72 -47.59
N ASP A 254 -13.88 7.53 -47.01
CA ASP A 254 -13.34 6.21 -47.38
C ASP A 254 -12.19 5.91 -46.42
N MET A 255 -12.19 4.68 -45.89
CA MET A 255 -11.23 4.23 -44.89
C MET A 255 -9.97 3.76 -45.59
N ASP A 256 -8.80 4.24 -45.16
CA ASP A 256 -7.53 3.66 -45.56
C ASP A 256 -6.66 3.27 -44.36
N VAL A 257 -6.23 2.01 -44.41
CA VAL A 257 -5.42 1.31 -43.41
C VAL A 257 -4.01 1.28 -43.96
N ASP A 258 -3.12 2.11 -43.41
CA ASP A 258 -1.74 2.15 -43.89
C ASP A 258 -0.74 1.39 -43.02
N ARG A 259 0.07 0.63 -43.77
CA ARG A 259 1.10 -0.34 -43.42
C ARG A 259 2.41 0.24 -43.97
N GLU A 260 3.47 0.32 -43.16
CA GLU A 260 4.92 0.15 -43.52
C GLU A 260 5.81 0.68 -42.36
N GLU A 261 6.67 -0.14 -41.75
CA GLU A 261 8.08 -0.48 -42.09
C GLU A 261 9.16 0.61 -41.81
N ARG A 262 9.84 0.45 -40.65
CA ARG A 262 11.32 0.56 -40.40
C ARG A 262 12.00 1.97 -40.40
N PRO A 263 13.24 2.16 -39.85
CA PRO A 263 14.25 1.18 -39.44
C PRO A 263 14.95 1.37 -38.07
N ARG A 264 15.74 0.33 -37.75
CA ARG A 264 16.67 0.17 -36.62
C ARG A 264 17.93 1.03 -36.78
N SER A 265 18.39 1.69 -35.70
CA SER A 265 19.77 2.16 -35.57
C SER A 265 20.48 1.48 -34.38
N ARG A 266 21.58 0.83 -34.73
CA ARG A 266 22.57 0.10 -33.94
C ARG A 266 23.51 1.08 -33.22
N ASN A 267 23.89 0.83 -31.97
CA ASN A 267 25.30 1.02 -31.60
C ASN A 267 25.70 0.16 -30.41
N GLN A 268 26.57 -0.81 -30.71
CA GLN A 268 27.18 -1.76 -29.80
C GLN A 268 28.68 -1.69 -30.06
N SER A 269 29.44 -1.12 -29.13
CA SER A 269 30.90 -1.12 -29.16
C SER A 269 31.41 -1.86 -27.91
N ARG A 270 31.84 -3.10 -28.13
CA ARG A 270 32.72 -3.87 -27.24
C ARG A 270 34.09 -3.91 -27.90
N SER A 271 35.13 -3.42 -27.22
CA SER A 271 36.51 -3.77 -27.50
C SER A 271 37.12 -4.43 -26.25
N ARG A 272 37.56 -5.67 -26.43
CA ARG A 272 38.43 -6.43 -25.52
C ARG A 272 39.82 -6.43 -26.16
N SER A 273 40.85 -6.12 -25.37
CA SER A 273 42.24 -6.48 -25.69
C SER A 273 42.95 -6.96 -24.43
N ARG A 274 43.32 -8.25 -24.44
CA ARG A 274 44.44 -8.88 -23.72
C ARG A 274 45.76 -8.23 -24.24
N SER A 275 46.92 -8.13 -23.57
CA SER A 275 47.56 -8.85 -22.45
C SER A 275 48.93 -8.23 -22.11
N ARG A 276 49.45 -8.57 -20.91
CA ARG A 276 50.85 -8.81 -20.47
C ARG A 276 51.69 -7.67 -19.83
N SER A 277 52.17 -8.01 -18.63
CA SER A 277 53.20 -7.40 -17.78
C SER A 277 54.60 -7.39 -18.42
N PRO A 278 55.59 -6.70 -17.81
CA PRO A 278 56.31 -7.18 -16.61
C PRO A 278 55.98 -6.45 -15.32
#